data_AF-A0A972DRP9-F1
#
_entry.id   AF-A0A972DRP9-F1
#
_cell.length_a   1.000
_cell.length_b   1.000
_cell.length_c   1.000
_cell.angle_alpha   90.00
_cell.angle_beta   90.00
_cell.angle_gamma   90.00
#
_symmetry.space_group_name_H-M   'P 1'
#
loop_
_entity.id
_entity.type
_entity.pdbx_description
1 polymer ?
#
loop_
_entity_poly.entity_id
_entity_poly.type
_entity_poly.pdbx_seq_one_letter_code
_entity_poly.pdbx_strand_id
1 'polypeptide(L)'
;EAASLAACRVGDTTIAPEMRRVVFHELQPLLGDECTSHWEDAVAIHEACSKVPQADPWIIHMLAGQAYVSRAWHHRGGGWAYTVTPEGWKLFAENLEKAAEEFAEALKLHPECPEAAAQMIAVALGGESEQSPQDWFDKALAADDNERSRAYCRARVAEMEGRRAFGAGRWFEKKFDPTLLSWLMPDGSWSRESENSVVGHSGRSAGRVHVRPCFVPLPPLEIEFDIEASDGAAFPLTLGLFIPAGNRARGEKQTYHQFFVRTRDNLAGIEIAGNSETVPCPLNPSNHIRVQLAEGRAVLSVNGQVCLDRSVADFHPEAAFDFGCHDRLPPQMTVRVSNVRMRKWEPPKEEAAPSTARTPSGARREGQPKGPSKAVTFTSHRKQPPMGYSGEYAVC
;
A
#
# COMPACT_ATOMS: atom_id res chain seq x y z
N GLU A 1 12.38 23.27 -29.32
CA GLU A 1 13.18 22.08 -29.70
C GLU A 1 12.37 20.80 -29.55
N ALA A 2 11.84 20.50 -28.35
CA ALA A 2 11.01 19.32 -28.08
C ALA A 2 9.86 19.09 -29.09
N ALA A 3 9.06 20.12 -29.39
CA ALA A 3 7.97 20.02 -30.38
C ALA A 3 8.45 19.60 -31.79
N SER A 4 9.64 20.04 -32.21
CA SER A 4 10.22 19.64 -33.50
C SER A 4 10.70 18.20 -33.48
N LEU A 5 11.30 17.74 -32.37
CA LEU A 5 11.70 16.35 -32.21
C LEU A 5 10.49 15.42 -32.21
N ALA A 6 9.42 15.80 -31.51
CA ALA A 6 8.17 15.07 -31.49
C ALA A 6 7.54 14.96 -32.89
N ALA A 7 7.45 16.08 -33.62
CA ALA A 7 6.94 16.10 -34.99
C ALA A 7 7.75 15.20 -35.94
N CYS A 8 9.09 15.23 -35.85
CA CYS A 8 9.95 14.32 -36.61
C CYS A 8 9.67 12.85 -36.25
N ARG A 9 9.46 12.56 -34.96
CA ARG A 9 9.22 11.19 -34.49
C ARG A 9 7.88 10.63 -34.97
N VAL A 10 6.78 11.38 -34.88
CA VAL A 10 5.47 10.92 -35.36
C VAL A 10 5.38 10.83 -36.88
N GLY A 11 6.26 11.56 -37.60
CA GLY A 11 6.35 11.53 -39.06
C GLY A 11 7.28 10.46 -39.63
N ASP A 12 7.95 9.69 -38.79
CA ASP A 12 8.92 8.67 -39.21
C ASP A 12 8.20 7.44 -39.79
N THR A 13 8.17 7.36 -41.12
CA THR A 13 7.53 6.28 -41.88
C THR A 13 8.20 4.92 -41.72
N THR A 14 9.36 4.84 -41.05
CA THR A 14 10.03 3.56 -40.76
C THR A 14 9.48 2.87 -39.51
N ILE A 15 8.69 3.59 -38.71
CA ILE A 15 8.01 3.04 -37.53
C ILE A 15 6.81 2.23 -38.00
N ALA A 16 6.79 0.95 -37.62
CA ALA A 16 5.68 0.08 -37.94
C ALA A 16 4.41 0.51 -37.14
N PRO A 17 3.19 0.43 -37.70
CA PRO A 17 1.97 0.88 -37.03
C PRO A 17 1.77 0.30 -35.62
N GLU A 18 2.18 -0.94 -35.38
CA GLU A 18 2.13 -1.61 -34.07
C GLU A 18 2.99 -0.93 -32.99
N MET A 19 3.97 -0.10 -33.38
CA MET A 19 4.82 0.65 -32.47
C MET A 19 4.20 1.98 -32.03
N ARG A 20 2.97 2.34 -32.44
CA ARG A 20 2.34 3.62 -32.08
C ARG A 20 2.33 3.89 -30.56
N ARG A 21 2.11 2.84 -29.76
CA ARG A 21 2.14 2.92 -28.29
C ARG A 21 3.53 3.30 -27.80
N VAL A 22 4.58 2.69 -28.35
CA VAL A 22 5.98 3.00 -28.02
C VAL A 22 6.29 4.47 -28.33
N VAL A 23 5.85 4.96 -29.50
CA VAL A 23 6.03 6.37 -29.86
C VAL A 23 5.33 7.29 -28.86
N PHE A 24 4.08 7.01 -28.49
CA PHE A 24 3.38 7.81 -27.50
C PHE A 24 4.09 7.82 -26.14
N HIS A 25 4.54 6.66 -25.66
CA HIS A 25 5.30 6.55 -24.40
C HIS A 25 6.65 7.27 -24.44
N GLU A 26 7.33 7.33 -25.59
CA GLU A 26 8.55 8.13 -25.77
C GLU A 26 8.28 9.64 -25.70
N LEU A 27 7.11 10.08 -26.15
CA LEU A 27 6.71 11.49 -26.13
C LEU A 27 6.15 11.93 -24.78
N GLN A 28 5.58 11.03 -23.99
CA GLN A 28 4.92 11.35 -22.72
C GLN A 28 5.78 12.18 -21.76
N PRO A 29 7.09 11.88 -21.54
CA PRO A 29 7.94 12.71 -20.69
C PRO A 29 8.10 14.16 -21.18
N LEU A 30 7.92 14.42 -22.47
CA LEU A 30 8.01 15.76 -23.06
C LEU A 30 6.74 16.59 -22.84
N LEU A 31 5.61 15.96 -22.51
CA LEU A 31 4.34 16.64 -22.25
C LEU A 31 4.27 17.26 -20.85
N GLY A 32 5.29 17.02 -20.02
CA GLY A 32 5.33 17.43 -18.63
C GLY A 32 4.49 16.51 -17.73
N ASP A 33 4.52 16.79 -16.42
CA ASP A 33 3.56 16.19 -15.50
C ASP A 33 2.27 17.04 -15.45
N GLU A 34 1.16 16.42 -15.06
CA GLU A 34 -0.16 17.06 -14.97
C GLU A 34 -0.19 18.31 -14.05
N CYS A 35 0.84 18.55 -13.23
CA CYS A 35 0.89 19.65 -12.26
C CYS A 35 1.93 20.73 -12.58
N THR A 36 2.64 20.64 -13.71
CA THR A 36 3.77 21.53 -14.03
C THR A 36 3.36 22.83 -14.73
N SER A 37 4.23 23.83 -14.59
CA SER A 37 4.18 25.15 -15.22
C SER A 37 4.46 25.15 -16.74
N HIS A 38 4.30 24.03 -17.44
CA HIS A 38 4.75 23.83 -18.82
C HIS A 38 3.66 23.28 -19.76
N TRP A 39 2.38 23.55 -19.48
CA TRP A 39 1.27 23.11 -20.36
C TRP A 39 1.41 23.65 -21.80
N GLU A 40 2.10 24.79 -21.97
CA GLU A 40 2.41 25.37 -23.28
C GLU A 40 3.27 24.43 -24.14
N ASP A 41 4.17 23.65 -23.53
CA ASP A 41 5.01 22.70 -24.24
C ASP A 41 4.17 21.53 -24.79
N ALA A 42 3.22 21.02 -24.00
CA ALA A 42 2.29 19.99 -24.45
C ALA A 42 1.43 20.46 -25.63
N VAL A 43 0.93 21.71 -25.58
CA VAL A 43 0.20 22.33 -26.70
C VAL A 43 1.08 22.49 -27.93
N ALA A 44 2.31 23.00 -27.76
CA ALA A 44 3.25 23.18 -28.87
C ALA A 44 3.64 21.84 -29.53
N ILE A 45 3.80 20.77 -28.74
CA ILE A 45 4.06 19.41 -29.22
C ILE A 45 2.87 18.91 -30.04
N HIS A 46 1.65 19.00 -29.50
CA HIS A 46 0.44 18.60 -30.22
C HIS A 46 0.28 19.38 -31.53
N GLU A 47 0.42 20.71 -31.52
CA GLU A 47 0.30 21.56 -32.71
C GLU A 47 1.36 21.28 -33.78
N ALA A 48 2.57 20.89 -33.37
CA ALA A 48 3.61 20.51 -34.31
C ALA A 48 3.33 19.14 -34.93
N CYS A 49 2.89 18.17 -34.13
CA CYS A 49 2.58 16.81 -34.57
C CYS A 49 1.34 16.77 -35.49
N SER A 50 0.29 17.55 -35.20
CA SER A 50 -0.95 17.56 -36.01
C SER A 50 -0.77 18.12 -37.42
N LYS A 51 0.35 18.83 -37.68
CA LYS A 51 0.72 19.33 -39.02
C LYS A 51 1.47 18.30 -39.86
N VAL A 52 1.82 17.15 -39.29
CA VAL A 52 2.54 16.07 -39.98
C VAL A 52 1.52 15.21 -40.73
N PRO A 53 1.47 15.23 -42.08
CA PRO A 53 0.39 14.59 -42.84
C PRO A 53 0.24 13.08 -42.65
N GLN A 54 1.34 12.39 -42.31
CA GLN A 54 1.40 10.95 -42.11
C GLN A 54 1.36 10.51 -40.65
N ALA A 55 1.17 11.44 -39.69
CA ALA A 55 1.09 11.07 -38.29
C ALA A 55 -0.13 10.16 -38.03
N ASP A 56 0.07 9.14 -37.20
CA ASP A 56 -1.01 8.25 -36.79
C ASP A 56 -2.10 9.07 -36.05
N PRO A 57 -3.36 9.08 -36.54
CA PRO A 57 -4.44 9.87 -35.94
C PRO A 57 -4.65 9.59 -34.46
N TRP A 58 -4.41 8.34 -34.02
CA TRP A 58 -4.51 7.97 -32.61
C TRP A 58 -3.51 8.74 -31.75
N ILE A 59 -2.26 8.85 -32.20
CA ILE A 59 -1.23 9.60 -31.48
C ILE A 59 -1.64 11.07 -31.39
N ILE A 60 -2.20 11.65 -32.46
CA ILE A 60 -2.64 13.05 -32.46
C ILE A 60 -3.74 13.29 -31.42
N HIS A 61 -4.77 12.45 -31.39
CA HIS A 61 -5.83 12.54 -30.39
C HIS A 61 -5.31 12.33 -28.96
N MET A 62 -4.39 11.38 -28.75
CA MET A 62 -3.75 11.19 -27.44
C MET A 62 -2.95 12.42 -26.99
N LEU A 63 -2.17 13.05 -27.87
CA LEU A 63 -1.43 14.27 -27.59
C LEU A 63 -2.36 15.46 -27.31
N ALA A 64 -3.44 15.60 -28.09
CA ALA A 64 -4.44 16.64 -27.91
C ALA A 64 -5.11 16.53 -26.53
N GLY A 65 -5.58 15.32 -26.17
CA GLY A 65 -6.19 15.05 -24.87
C GLY A 65 -5.25 15.36 -23.71
N GLN A 66 -3.98 14.95 -23.80
CA GLN A 66 -2.96 15.27 -22.78
C GLN A 66 -2.74 16.78 -22.66
N ALA A 67 -2.63 17.50 -23.79
CA ALA A 67 -2.45 18.95 -23.77
C ALA A 67 -3.63 19.66 -23.10
N TYR A 68 -4.86 19.19 -23.33
CA TYR A 68 -6.06 19.70 -22.65
C TYR A 68 -6.08 19.38 -21.16
N VAL A 69 -5.69 18.16 -20.73
CA VAL A 69 -5.55 17.83 -19.30
C VAL A 69 -4.54 18.74 -18.61
N SER A 70 -3.34 18.91 -19.19
CA SER A 70 -2.31 19.80 -18.63
C SER A 70 -2.82 21.25 -18.53
N ARG A 71 -3.53 21.72 -19.56
CA ARG A 71 -4.14 23.06 -19.56
C ARG A 71 -5.24 23.19 -18.50
N ALA A 72 -6.05 22.16 -18.29
CA ALA A 72 -7.06 22.15 -17.24
C ALA A 72 -6.40 22.37 -15.87
N TRP A 73 -5.44 21.51 -15.51
CA TRP A 73 -4.73 21.58 -14.23
C TRP A 73 -3.97 22.89 -14.02
N HIS A 74 -3.40 23.46 -15.08
CA HIS A 74 -2.82 24.80 -15.04
C HIS A 74 -3.84 25.86 -14.61
N HIS A 75 -5.02 25.89 -15.24
CA HIS A 75 -6.08 26.86 -14.91
C HIS A 75 -6.67 26.67 -13.52
N ARG A 76 -6.80 25.41 -13.05
CA ARG A 76 -7.19 25.11 -11.67
C ARG A 76 -6.13 25.59 -10.66
N GLY A 77 -4.86 25.43 -11.01
CA GLY A 77 -3.70 25.69 -10.16
C GLY A 77 -3.45 24.59 -9.12
N GLY A 78 -2.32 24.70 -8.41
CA GLY A 78 -1.90 23.76 -7.37
C GLY A 78 -2.49 24.01 -5.97
N GLY A 79 -3.46 24.93 -5.86
CA GLY A 79 -4.10 25.29 -4.59
C GLY A 79 -5.09 24.23 -4.08
N TRP A 80 -5.54 24.41 -2.84
CA TRP A 80 -6.66 23.63 -2.30
C TRP A 80 -7.95 23.93 -3.08
N ALA A 81 -8.87 22.97 -3.17
CA ALA A 81 -10.12 23.13 -3.91
C ALA A 81 -10.93 24.39 -3.54
N TYR A 82 -10.94 24.77 -2.26
CA TYR A 82 -11.64 25.98 -1.77
C TYR A 82 -10.93 27.30 -2.09
N THR A 83 -9.70 27.24 -2.63
CA THR A 83 -8.91 28.42 -3.06
C THR A 83 -8.94 28.66 -4.56
N VAL A 84 -9.46 27.70 -5.33
CA VAL A 84 -9.60 27.82 -6.78
C VAL A 84 -10.72 28.81 -7.08
N THR A 85 -10.45 29.77 -7.98
CA THR A 85 -11.43 30.78 -8.37
C THR A 85 -12.56 30.17 -9.21
N PRO A 86 -13.75 30.79 -9.27
CA PRO A 86 -14.83 30.32 -10.15
C PRO A 86 -14.39 30.22 -11.62
N GLU A 87 -13.58 31.17 -12.10
CA GLU A 87 -13.03 31.14 -13.47
C GLU A 87 -12.05 29.97 -13.65
N GLY A 88 -11.21 29.68 -12.66
CA GLY A 88 -10.31 28.53 -12.68
C GLY A 88 -11.07 27.20 -12.77
N TRP A 89 -12.16 27.05 -12.02
CA TRP A 89 -13.03 25.87 -12.11
C TRP A 89 -13.71 25.74 -13.47
N LYS A 90 -14.21 26.84 -14.02
CA LYS A 90 -14.83 26.86 -15.34
C LYS A 90 -13.85 26.40 -16.43
N LEU A 91 -12.66 27.01 -16.47
CA LEU A 91 -11.63 26.65 -17.46
C LEU A 91 -11.10 25.23 -17.25
N PHE A 92 -11.02 24.76 -16.01
CA PHE A 92 -10.69 23.36 -15.70
C PHE A 92 -11.69 22.40 -16.36
N ALA A 93 -12.99 22.61 -16.12
CA ALA A 93 -14.06 21.79 -16.70
C ALA A 93 -14.06 21.84 -18.24
N GLU A 94 -14.02 23.03 -18.84
CA GLU A 94 -14.04 23.19 -20.31
C GLU A 94 -12.85 22.52 -21.01
N ASN A 95 -11.69 22.45 -20.37
CA ASN A 95 -10.53 21.75 -20.93
C ASN A 95 -10.64 20.22 -20.72
N LEU A 96 -11.16 19.76 -19.58
CA LEU A 96 -11.38 18.33 -19.38
C LEU A 96 -12.45 17.76 -20.30
N GLU A 97 -13.50 18.53 -20.63
CA GLU A 97 -14.51 18.14 -21.63
C GLU A 97 -13.85 17.89 -22.99
N LYS A 98 -12.98 18.80 -23.46
CA LYS A 98 -12.22 18.61 -24.71
C LYS A 98 -11.26 17.44 -24.63
N ALA A 99 -10.59 17.26 -23.49
CA ALA A 99 -9.75 16.08 -23.29
C ALA A 99 -10.57 14.78 -23.42
N ALA A 100 -11.79 14.77 -22.87
CA ALA A 100 -12.71 13.64 -22.96
C ALA A 100 -13.07 13.32 -24.41
N GLU A 101 -13.39 14.34 -25.23
CA GLU A 101 -13.68 14.20 -26.65
C GLU A 101 -12.50 13.58 -27.41
N GLU A 102 -11.29 14.12 -27.21
CA GLU A 102 -10.07 13.65 -27.89
C GLU A 102 -9.73 12.20 -27.49
N PHE A 103 -9.77 11.86 -26.20
CA PHE A 103 -9.53 10.48 -25.76
C PHE A 103 -10.63 9.53 -26.22
N ALA A 104 -11.89 9.98 -26.36
CA ALA A 104 -12.95 9.17 -26.92
C ALA A 104 -12.71 8.86 -28.41
N GLU A 105 -12.21 9.82 -29.20
CA GLU A 105 -11.81 9.56 -30.60
C GLU A 105 -10.61 8.62 -30.68
N ALA A 106 -9.58 8.80 -29.83
CA ALA A 106 -8.47 7.85 -29.74
C ALA A 106 -8.95 6.43 -29.42
N LEU A 107 -9.87 6.29 -28.46
CA LEU A 107 -10.43 4.99 -28.07
C LEU A 107 -11.27 4.36 -29.20
N LYS A 108 -11.99 5.15 -30.01
CA LYS A 108 -12.71 4.65 -31.19
C LYS A 108 -11.76 4.11 -32.26
N LEU A 109 -10.61 4.76 -32.44
CA LEU A 109 -9.59 4.35 -33.42
C LEU A 109 -8.89 3.05 -33.01
N HIS A 110 -8.48 2.95 -31.74
CA HIS A 110 -7.78 1.78 -31.20
C HIS A 110 -8.34 1.37 -29.84
N PRO A 111 -9.47 0.65 -29.80
CA PRO A 111 -10.07 0.18 -28.54
C PRO A 111 -9.19 -0.86 -27.81
N GLU A 112 -8.21 -1.46 -28.49
CA GLU A 112 -7.21 -2.35 -27.91
C GLU A 112 -6.06 -1.63 -27.19
N CYS A 113 -5.94 -0.31 -27.34
CA CYS A 113 -4.92 0.47 -26.65
C CYS A 113 -5.47 0.99 -25.31
N PRO A 114 -4.93 0.55 -24.15
CA PRO A 114 -5.47 0.91 -22.84
C PRO A 114 -5.27 2.39 -22.49
N GLU A 115 -4.36 3.10 -23.15
CA GLU A 115 -3.90 4.43 -22.77
C GLU A 115 -5.04 5.46 -22.78
N ALA A 116 -5.89 5.49 -23.81
CA ALA A 116 -6.99 6.44 -23.87
C ALA A 116 -7.99 6.24 -22.71
N ALA A 117 -8.36 4.98 -22.45
CA ALA A 117 -9.23 4.64 -21.32
C ALA A 117 -8.56 4.96 -19.96
N ALA A 118 -7.26 4.73 -19.83
CA ALA A 118 -6.52 5.07 -18.62
C ALA A 118 -6.50 6.59 -18.37
N GLN A 119 -6.35 7.41 -19.41
CA GLN A 119 -6.37 8.88 -19.29
C GLN A 119 -7.77 9.43 -18.96
N MET A 120 -8.83 8.74 -19.41
CA MET A 120 -10.21 9.08 -19.03
C MET A 120 -10.47 8.94 -17.52
N ILE A 121 -9.65 8.20 -16.77
CA ILE A 121 -9.75 8.13 -15.30
C ILE A 121 -9.51 9.52 -14.69
N ALA A 122 -8.48 10.25 -15.13
CA ALA A 122 -8.17 11.59 -14.63
C ALA A 122 -9.28 12.59 -14.98
N VAL A 123 -9.81 12.51 -16.21
CA VAL A 123 -10.96 13.29 -16.68
C VAL A 123 -12.20 13.03 -15.81
N ALA A 124 -12.52 11.76 -15.55
CA ALA A 124 -13.66 11.37 -14.72
C ALA A 124 -13.50 11.80 -13.25
N LEU A 125 -12.28 11.74 -12.69
CA LEU A 125 -11.99 12.26 -11.36
C LEU A 125 -12.14 13.79 -11.27
N GLY A 126 -11.91 14.49 -12.38
CA GLY A 126 -12.18 15.92 -12.52
C GLY A 126 -13.67 16.27 -12.62
N GLY A 127 -14.54 15.28 -12.82
CA GLY A 127 -16.00 15.44 -12.90
C GLY A 127 -16.57 15.49 -14.33
N GLU A 128 -15.72 15.49 -15.36
CA GLU A 128 -16.13 15.70 -16.75
C GLU A 128 -16.17 14.39 -17.55
N SER A 129 -16.86 13.38 -17.01
CA SER A 129 -17.10 12.12 -17.73
C SER A 129 -18.45 11.51 -17.40
N GLU A 130 -19.11 10.95 -18.41
CA GLU A 130 -20.37 10.20 -18.22
C GLU A 130 -20.17 8.87 -17.47
N GLN A 131 -18.96 8.32 -17.52
CA GLN A 131 -18.57 7.06 -16.89
C GLN A 131 -17.75 7.33 -15.63
N SER A 132 -17.86 6.44 -14.65
CA SER A 132 -17.09 6.56 -13.43
C SER A 132 -15.60 6.27 -13.68
N PRO A 133 -14.69 6.77 -12.82
CA PRO A 133 -13.28 6.37 -12.87
C PRO A 133 -13.08 4.84 -12.83
N GLN A 134 -13.98 4.11 -12.16
CA GLN A 134 -13.93 2.64 -12.12
C GLN A 134 -14.28 2.02 -13.49
N ASP A 135 -15.29 2.53 -14.18
CA ASP A 135 -15.67 2.02 -15.51
C ASP A 135 -14.51 2.20 -16.52
N TRP A 136 -13.82 3.34 -16.45
CA TRP A 136 -12.65 3.62 -17.29
C TRP A 136 -11.44 2.75 -16.93
N PHE A 137 -11.20 2.53 -15.63
CA PHE A 137 -10.18 1.59 -15.17
C PHE A 137 -10.45 0.17 -15.67
N ASP A 138 -11.69 -0.31 -15.57
CA ASP A 138 -12.07 -1.64 -16.03
C ASP A 138 -11.89 -1.78 -17.55
N LYS A 139 -12.21 -0.73 -18.32
CA LYS A 139 -11.95 -0.67 -19.76
C LYS A 139 -10.45 -0.72 -20.10
N ALA A 140 -9.64 0.10 -19.43
CA ALA A 140 -8.19 0.10 -19.64
C ALA A 140 -7.58 -1.26 -19.28
N LEU A 141 -8.00 -1.86 -18.17
CA LEU A 141 -7.55 -3.19 -17.73
C LEU A 141 -7.98 -4.30 -18.69
N ALA A 142 -9.15 -4.18 -19.31
CA ALA A 142 -9.64 -5.13 -20.32
C ALA A 142 -8.86 -5.05 -21.64
N ALA A 143 -8.39 -3.86 -22.01
CA ALA A 143 -7.56 -3.63 -23.20
C ALA A 143 -6.07 -3.99 -22.98
N ASP A 144 -5.59 -3.96 -21.73
CA ASP A 144 -4.20 -4.29 -21.41
C ASP A 144 -3.87 -5.77 -21.72
N ASP A 145 -2.94 -5.96 -22.65
CA ASP A 145 -2.45 -7.27 -23.07
C ASP A 145 -1.34 -7.81 -22.16
N ASN A 146 -0.75 -6.96 -21.31
CA ASN A 146 0.31 -7.34 -20.39
C ASN A 146 -0.25 -8.09 -19.17
N GLU A 147 0.00 -9.39 -19.10
CA GLU A 147 -0.46 -10.23 -17.99
C GLU A 147 0.07 -9.74 -16.62
N ARG A 148 1.30 -9.22 -16.58
CA ARG A 148 1.92 -8.75 -15.33
C ARG A 148 1.27 -7.45 -14.85
N SER A 149 1.02 -6.48 -15.74
CA SER A 149 0.30 -5.24 -15.39
C SER A 149 -1.12 -5.57 -14.92
N ARG A 150 -1.86 -6.42 -15.64
CA ARG A 150 -3.19 -6.88 -15.18
C ARG A 150 -3.17 -7.59 -13.83
N ALA A 151 -2.16 -8.41 -13.55
CA ALA A 151 -2.00 -9.06 -12.25
C ALA A 151 -1.75 -8.03 -11.14
N TYR A 152 -0.87 -7.06 -11.40
CA TYR A 152 -0.58 -5.95 -10.48
C TYR A 152 -1.83 -5.13 -10.17
N CYS A 153 -2.54 -4.66 -11.20
CA CYS A 153 -3.75 -3.85 -11.07
C CYS A 153 -4.84 -4.57 -10.28
N ARG A 154 -5.11 -5.85 -10.58
CA ARG A 154 -6.08 -6.65 -9.82
C ARG A 154 -5.68 -6.81 -8.35
N ALA A 155 -4.39 -7.04 -8.09
CA ALA A 155 -3.89 -7.15 -6.73
C ALA A 155 -4.06 -5.84 -5.94
N ARG A 156 -3.86 -4.68 -6.59
CA ARG A 156 -4.07 -3.37 -5.98
C ARG A 156 -5.54 -3.04 -5.74
N VAL A 157 -6.43 -3.36 -6.67
CA VAL A 157 -7.89 -3.21 -6.46
C VAL A 157 -8.35 -4.04 -5.26
N ALA A 158 -7.98 -5.32 -5.21
CA ALA A 158 -8.31 -6.19 -4.08
C ALA A 158 -7.75 -5.66 -2.74
N GLU A 159 -6.55 -5.08 -2.74
CA GLU A 159 -5.96 -4.43 -1.56
C GLU A 159 -6.78 -3.21 -1.12
N MET A 160 -7.24 -2.37 -2.05
CA MET A 160 -8.05 -1.19 -1.75
C MET A 160 -9.45 -1.56 -1.24
N GLU A 161 -10.10 -2.56 -1.83
CA GLU A 161 -11.34 -3.14 -1.31
C GLU A 161 -11.14 -3.68 0.11
N GLY A 162 -10.02 -4.35 0.33
CA GLY A 162 -9.57 -4.79 1.64
C GLY A 162 -9.44 -3.67 2.66
N ARG A 163 -8.79 -2.57 2.29
CA ARG A 163 -8.67 -1.37 3.13
C ARG A 163 -10.05 -0.80 3.49
N ARG A 164 -10.98 -0.75 2.53
CA ARG A 164 -12.36 -0.31 2.77
C ARG A 164 -13.09 -1.26 3.73
N ALA A 165 -12.91 -2.58 3.57
CA ALA A 165 -13.46 -3.57 4.49
C ALA A 165 -12.91 -3.40 5.91
N PHE A 166 -11.58 -3.29 6.05
CA PHE A 166 -10.90 -3.05 7.32
C PHE A 166 -11.39 -1.77 8.02
N GLY A 167 -11.46 -0.65 7.29
CA GLY A 167 -11.94 0.63 7.83
C GLY A 167 -13.39 0.58 8.31
N ALA A 168 -14.21 -0.27 7.70
CA ALA A 168 -15.58 -0.56 8.13
C ALA A 168 -15.67 -1.62 9.25
N GLY A 169 -14.55 -2.07 9.82
CA GLY A 169 -14.50 -3.12 10.84
C GLY A 169 -14.83 -4.54 10.32
N ARG A 170 -14.93 -4.72 9.01
CA ARG A 170 -15.14 -6.03 8.37
C ARG A 170 -13.80 -6.74 8.18
N TRP A 171 -13.87 -8.06 8.01
CA TRP A 171 -12.71 -8.85 7.60
C TRP A 171 -12.24 -8.47 6.21
N PHE A 172 -10.95 -8.20 6.10
CA PHE A 172 -10.20 -8.16 4.87
C PHE A 172 -9.47 -9.49 4.70
N GLU A 173 -9.90 -10.28 3.71
CA GLU A 173 -9.21 -11.51 3.31
C GLU A 173 -8.03 -11.17 2.40
N LYS A 174 -6.82 -11.48 2.86
CA LYS A 174 -5.60 -11.15 2.15
C LYS A 174 -5.18 -12.35 1.29
N LYS A 175 -5.58 -12.30 0.02
CA LYS A 175 -5.29 -13.34 -0.98
C LYS A 175 -3.84 -13.32 -1.45
N PHE A 176 -3.37 -14.49 -1.88
CA PHE A 176 -2.10 -14.67 -2.57
C PHE A 176 -2.33 -14.59 -4.07
N ASP A 177 -1.93 -13.48 -4.69
CA ASP A 177 -2.02 -13.29 -6.12
C ASP A 177 -1.03 -14.21 -6.87
N PRO A 178 -1.29 -14.58 -8.14
CA PRO A 178 -0.47 -15.54 -8.87
C PRO A 178 1.03 -15.22 -8.91
N THR A 179 1.38 -13.93 -8.87
CA THR A 179 2.75 -13.44 -8.97
C THR A 179 3.33 -13.01 -7.62
N LEU A 180 2.55 -13.14 -6.54
CA LEU A 180 2.87 -12.66 -5.18
C LEU A 180 3.32 -11.19 -5.13
N LEU A 181 2.88 -10.35 -6.09
CA LEU A 181 3.27 -8.93 -6.16
C LEU A 181 2.76 -8.12 -4.98
N SER A 182 1.67 -8.58 -4.34
CA SER A 182 1.12 -7.93 -3.15
C SER A 182 1.75 -8.44 -1.84
N TRP A 183 2.88 -9.14 -1.94
CA TRP A 183 3.65 -9.72 -0.85
C TRP A 183 5.15 -9.48 -1.01
N LEU A 184 5.82 -9.15 0.08
CA LEU A 184 7.27 -9.08 0.20
C LEU A 184 7.78 -10.40 0.80
N MET A 185 8.89 -10.90 0.28
CA MET A 185 9.51 -12.15 0.72
C MET A 185 10.91 -11.85 1.24
N PRO A 186 11.04 -11.28 2.46
CA PRO A 186 12.34 -10.86 2.98
C PRO A 186 13.30 -12.03 3.20
N ASP A 187 12.78 -13.22 3.46
CA ASP A 187 13.57 -14.44 3.70
C ASP A 187 12.92 -15.67 3.05
N GLY A 188 13.75 -16.58 2.55
CA GLY A 188 13.32 -17.82 1.91
C GLY A 188 12.81 -17.63 0.48
N SER A 189 12.38 -18.74 -0.14
CA SER A 189 11.69 -18.75 -1.41
C SER A 189 10.25 -19.19 -1.20
N TRP A 190 9.30 -18.47 -1.78
CA TRP A 190 7.87 -18.75 -1.64
C TRP A 190 7.24 -19.11 -2.98
N SER A 191 6.28 -20.02 -2.93
CA SER A 191 5.45 -20.38 -4.06
C SER A 191 3.98 -20.38 -3.66
N ARG A 192 3.11 -19.97 -4.58
CA ARG A 192 1.66 -20.00 -4.38
C ARG A 192 1.16 -21.42 -4.62
N GLU A 193 0.39 -21.94 -3.67
CA GLU A 193 -0.31 -23.22 -3.80
C GLU A 193 -1.77 -23.00 -4.17
N SER A 194 -2.42 -21.98 -3.58
CA SER A 194 -3.78 -21.55 -3.94
C SER A 194 -3.95 -20.04 -3.75
N GLU A 195 -5.14 -19.48 -4.03
CA GLU A 195 -5.44 -18.08 -3.67
C GLU A 195 -5.39 -17.79 -2.17
N ASN A 196 -5.50 -18.83 -1.33
CA ASN A 196 -5.53 -18.72 0.12
C ASN A 196 -4.33 -19.38 0.78
N SER A 197 -3.34 -19.91 0.04
CA SER A 197 -2.17 -20.56 0.60
C SER A 197 -0.88 -20.32 -0.20
N VAL A 198 0.22 -20.16 0.54
CA VAL A 198 1.59 -20.15 0.04
C VAL A 198 2.46 -21.11 0.83
N VAL A 199 3.49 -21.62 0.18
CA VAL A 199 4.48 -22.52 0.75
C VAL A 199 5.87 -21.91 0.61
N GLY A 200 6.55 -21.79 1.74
CA GLY A 200 7.89 -21.23 1.87
C GLY A 200 8.95 -22.32 2.09
N HIS A 201 10.15 -22.09 1.54
CA HIS A 201 11.32 -22.96 1.65
C HIS A 201 12.55 -22.13 2.03
N SER A 202 13.51 -22.72 2.76
CA SER A 202 14.73 -22.02 3.17
C SER A 202 15.82 -21.94 2.09
N GLY A 203 15.60 -22.54 0.91
CA GLY A 203 16.60 -22.65 -0.15
C GLY A 203 17.67 -23.72 0.14
N ARG A 204 18.89 -23.53 -0.38
CA ARG A 204 19.98 -24.53 -0.29
C ARG A 204 20.60 -24.65 1.11
N SER A 205 20.36 -23.68 1.98
CA SER A 205 20.88 -23.64 3.35
C SER A 205 19.73 -23.45 4.33
N ALA A 206 19.91 -23.89 5.57
CA ALA A 206 18.92 -23.63 6.60
C ALA A 206 18.82 -22.13 6.88
N GLY A 207 17.61 -21.58 6.85
CA GLY A 207 17.37 -20.14 6.87
C GLY A 207 15.98 -19.81 7.36
N ARG A 208 15.76 -18.53 7.65
CA ARG A 208 14.41 -18.04 7.99
C ARG A 208 13.55 -18.07 6.74
N VAL A 209 12.24 -18.15 6.95
CA VAL A 209 11.28 -18.12 5.86
C VAL A 209 10.14 -17.22 6.30
N HIS A 210 10.07 -16.05 5.68
CA HIS A 210 9.13 -14.99 6.06
C HIS A 210 8.42 -14.46 4.81
N VAL A 211 7.12 -14.25 4.92
CA VAL A 211 6.30 -13.56 3.92
C VAL A 211 5.53 -12.43 4.59
N ARG A 212 5.51 -11.27 3.94
CA ARG A 212 4.95 -10.02 4.47
C ARG A 212 3.93 -9.46 3.48
N PRO A 213 2.72 -9.07 3.90
CA PRO A 213 1.82 -8.38 3.00
C PRO A 213 2.38 -6.97 2.72
N CYS A 214 2.34 -6.51 1.47
CA CYS A 214 2.76 -5.15 1.11
C CYS A 214 1.90 -4.08 1.80
N PHE A 215 0.65 -4.41 2.12
CA PHE A 215 -0.23 -3.59 2.94
C PHE A 215 -0.38 -4.18 4.33
N VAL A 216 -0.14 -3.32 5.31
CA VAL A 216 -0.31 -3.64 6.72
C VAL A 216 -1.20 -2.56 7.32
N PRO A 217 -2.42 -2.91 7.80
CA PRO A 217 -3.24 -1.97 8.53
C PRO A 217 -2.58 -1.58 9.86
N LEU A 218 -2.89 -0.38 10.35
CA LEU A 218 -2.42 0.08 11.64
C LEU A 218 -3.29 -0.50 12.78
N PRO A 219 -2.70 -0.79 13.95
CA PRO A 219 -3.44 -1.12 15.15
C PRO A 219 -4.44 -0.01 15.56
N PRO A 220 -5.51 -0.32 16.31
CA PRO A 220 -5.82 -1.64 16.85
C PRO A 220 -6.41 -2.58 15.79
N LEU A 221 -5.90 -3.81 15.74
CA LEU A 221 -6.23 -4.78 14.70
C LEU A 221 -6.24 -6.21 15.23
N GLU A 222 -6.94 -7.07 14.52
CA GLU A 222 -6.99 -8.52 14.73
C GLU A 222 -6.59 -9.21 13.43
N ILE A 223 -5.72 -10.20 13.54
CA ILE A 223 -5.19 -10.99 12.43
C ILE A 223 -5.50 -12.45 12.72
N GLU A 224 -5.96 -13.16 11.70
CA GLU A 224 -6.12 -14.59 11.72
C GLU A 224 -5.42 -15.22 10.52
N PHE A 225 -4.82 -16.38 10.73
CA PHE A 225 -4.17 -17.17 9.69
C PHE A 225 -3.97 -18.60 10.16
N ASP A 226 -3.80 -19.51 9.22
CA ASP A 226 -3.40 -20.89 9.50
C ASP A 226 -1.93 -21.07 9.13
N ILE A 227 -1.19 -21.82 9.96
CA ILE A 227 0.22 -22.12 9.72
C ILE A 227 0.54 -23.59 9.99
N GLU A 228 1.35 -24.15 9.11
CA GLU A 228 1.79 -25.55 9.14
C GLU A 228 3.27 -25.62 8.76
N ALA A 229 4.01 -26.57 9.32
CA ALA A 229 5.34 -26.93 8.86
C ALA A 229 5.39 -28.43 8.56
N SER A 230 5.96 -28.81 7.41
CA SER A 230 6.19 -30.22 7.08
C SER A 230 7.09 -30.84 8.15
N ASP A 231 6.73 -31.98 8.73
CA ASP A 231 7.49 -32.65 9.79
C ASP A 231 7.74 -31.79 11.05
N GLY A 232 6.84 -30.85 11.37
CA GLY A 232 6.99 -29.94 12.50
C GLY A 232 7.25 -30.61 13.86
N ALA A 233 6.87 -31.87 14.05
CA ALA A 233 7.14 -32.63 15.28
C ALA A 233 8.63 -32.97 15.49
N ALA A 234 9.44 -33.02 14.42
CA ALA A 234 10.83 -33.43 14.50
C ALA A 234 11.78 -32.31 14.96
N PHE A 235 11.42 -31.04 14.74
CA PHE A 235 12.27 -29.88 15.00
C PHE A 235 11.55 -28.83 15.85
N PRO A 236 12.24 -28.19 16.81
CA PRO A 236 11.67 -27.06 17.55
C PRO A 236 11.63 -25.84 16.64
N LEU A 237 10.54 -25.67 15.88
CA LEU A 237 10.34 -24.53 15.01
C LEU A 237 9.42 -23.51 15.67
N THR A 238 9.83 -22.24 15.64
CA THR A 238 9.03 -21.08 16.03
C THR A 238 8.27 -20.57 14.81
N LEU A 239 6.98 -20.90 14.76
CA LEU A 239 6.07 -20.53 13.67
C LEU A 239 5.09 -19.46 14.15
N GLY A 240 4.83 -18.43 13.36
CA GLY A 240 3.79 -17.46 13.70
C GLY A 240 3.92 -16.12 12.99
N LEU A 241 3.61 -15.07 13.76
CA LEU A 241 3.62 -13.68 13.32
C LEU A 241 4.74 -12.91 14.01
N PHE A 242 5.53 -12.16 13.22
CA PHE A 242 6.72 -11.44 13.67
C PHE A 242 6.63 -9.97 13.26
N ILE A 243 6.62 -9.07 14.25
CA ILE A 243 6.57 -7.62 14.03
C ILE A 243 7.98 -7.09 14.26
N PRO A 244 8.68 -6.52 13.26
CA PRO A 244 9.95 -5.85 13.48
C PRO A 244 9.80 -4.78 14.57
N ALA A 245 10.73 -4.75 15.52
CA ALA A 245 10.74 -3.76 16.59
C ALA A 245 11.82 -2.70 16.33
N GLY A 246 11.41 -1.45 16.16
CA GLY A 246 12.27 -0.27 16.09
C GLY A 246 12.90 -0.01 14.71
N ASN A 247 13.24 1.28 14.48
CA ASN A 247 14.06 1.70 13.35
C ASN A 247 15.52 1.31 13.58
N ARG A 248 15.98 0.32 12.82
CA ARG A 248 17.34 -0.23 12.93
C ARG A 248 18.38 0.68 12.26
N ALA A 249 19.49 0.95 12.94
CA ALA A 249 20.69 1.45 12.29
C ALA A 249 21.35 0.35 11.43
N ARG A 250 21.97 0.71 10.31
CA ARG A 250 22.61 -0.26 9.38
C ARG A 250 23.63 -1.13 10.14
N GLY A 251 23.30 -2.40 10.39
CA GLY A 251 24.21 -3.38 11.04
C GLY A 251 23.66 -4.07 12.30
N GLU A 252 22.69 -3.53 13.03
CA GLU A 252 22.26 -4.06 14.36
C GLU A 252 21.22 -5.18 14.33
N LYS A 253 21.45 -6.41 14.81
CA LYS A 253 20.49 -7.53 14.68
C LYS A 253 19.01 -7.12 14.90
N GLN A 254 18.17 -7.29 13.87
CA GLN A 254 16.74 -6.99 13.92
C GLN A 254 16.08 -7.76 15.07
N THR A 255 15.43 -7.03 15.97
CA THR A 255 14.57 -7.57 17.01
C THR A 255 13.13 -7.63 16.53
N TYR A 256 12.36 -8.54 17.10
CA TYR A 256 10.97 -8.76 16.72
C TYR A 256 10.11 -8.87 17.97
N HIS A 257 8.90 -8.34 17.91
CA HIS A 257 7.80 -8.86 18.72
C HIS A 257 7.28 -10.13 18.04
N GLN A 258 7.16 -11.22 18.80
CA GLN A 258 6.89 -12.55 18.26
C GLN A 258 5.59 -13.09 18.86
N PHE A 259 4.71 -13.60 18.02
CA PHE A 259 3.45 -14.25 18.39
C PHE A 259 3.46 -15.62 17.74
N PHE A 260 3.79 -16.66 18.51
CA PHE A 260 4.27 -17.90 17.93
C PHE A 260 3.74 -19.15 18.61
N VAL A 261 3.88 -20.26 17.90
CA VAL A 261 3.82 -21.62 18.42
C VAL A 261 5.17 -22.30 18.25
N ARG A 262 5.54 -23.18 19.18
CA ARG A 262 6.69 -24.09 19.06
C ARG A 262 6.22 -25.51 18.93
N THR A 263 6.37 -26.07 17.73
CA THR A 263 5.77 -27.34 17.31
C THR A 263 6.19 -28.53 18.17
N ARG A 264 7.50 -28.67 18.44
CA ARG A 264 8.04 -29.79 19.23
C ARG A 264 7.63 -29.74 20.71
N ASP A 265 7.56 -28.54 21.25
CA ASP A 265 7.35 -28.33 22.70
C ASP A 265 5.86 -28.19 23.06
N ASN A 266 4.97 -28.12 22.06
CA ASN A 266 3.55 -27.81 22.25
C ASN A 266 3.35 -26.54 23.08
N LEU A 267 4.03 -25.46 22.69
CA LEU A 267 3.94 -24.17 23.37
C LEU A 267 3.35 -23.12 22.45
N ALA A 268 2.58 -22.20 23.03
CA ALA A 268 2.25 -20.91 22.43
C ALA A 268 2.94 -19.79 23.23
N GLY A 269 3.39 -18.72 22.56
CA GLY A 269 4.20 -17.69 23.20
C GLY A 269 4.05 -16.29 22.62
N ILE A 270 4.24 -15.30 23.49
CA ILE A 270 4.36 -13.87 23.13
C ILE A 270 5.72 -13.37 23.63
N GLU A 271 6.54 -12.86 22.73
CA GLU A 271 7.77 -12.14 23.05
C GLU A 271 7.63 -10.66 22.66
N ILE A 272 7.77 -9.75 23.62
CA ILE A 272 7.69 -8.31 23.38
C ILE A 272 8.92 -7.65 24.01
N ALA A 273 9.70 -6.92 23.20
CA ALA A 273 10.93 -6.27 23.63
C ALA A 273 11.90 -7.22 24.37
N GLY A 274 12.01 -8.47 23.89
CA GLY A 274 12.85 -9.52 24.47
C GLY A 274 12.26 -10.22 25.70
N ASN A 275 11.13 -9.76 26.23
CA ASN A 275 10.43 -10.42 27.32
C ASN A 275 9.49 -11.49 26.78
N SER A 276 9.89 -12.76 26.88
CA SER A 276 9.14 -13.91 26.40
C SER A 276 8.27 -14.53 27.49
N GLU A 277 7.03 -14.85 27.15
CA GLU A 277 6.10 -15.61 27.98
C GLU A 277 5.52 -16.75 27.14
N THR A 278 5.44 -17.95 27.69
CA THR A 278 4.95 -19.15 26.97
C THR A 278 4.04 -19.98 27.85
N VAL A 279 3.04 -20.62 27.25
CA VAL A 279 2.13 -21.57 27.90
C VAL A 279 2.03 -22.87 27.11
N PRO A 280 1.81 -24.02 27.77
CA PRO A 280 1.41 -25.25 27.09
C PRO A 280 0.15 -25.03 26.25
N CYS A 281 0.19 -25.48 24.99
CA CYS A 281 -0.88 -25.36 24.04
C CYS A 281 -0.90 -26.60 23.14
N PRO A 282 -1.98 -27.40 23.13
CA PRO A 282 -2.10 -28.52 22.21
C PRO A 282 -2.06 -28.04 20.75
N LEU A 283 -1.06 -28.50 20.00
CA LEU A 283 -0.88 -28.14 18.59
C LEU A 283 -1.40 -29.25 17.67
N ASN A 284 -1.96 -28.82 16.55
CA ASN A 284 -2.38 -29.66 15.43
C ASN A 284 -1.29 -29.63 14.33
N PRO A 285 -1.37 -30.50 13.30
CA PRO A 285 -0.50 -30.39 12.12
C PRO A 285 -0.62 -29.01 11.44
N SER A 286 -1.84 -28.49 11.33
CA SER A 286 -2.14 -27.10 10.92
C SER A 286 -2.78 -26.36 12.08
N ASN A 287 -2.24 -25.21 12.45
CA ASN A 287 -2.69 -24.43 13.60
C ASN A 287 -3.31 -23.12 13.15
N HIS A 288 -4.52 -22.85 13.64
CA HIS A 288 -5.19 -21.57 13.47
C HIS A 288 -4.67 -20.59 14.53
N ILE A 289 -4.07 -19.49 14.10
CA ILE A 289 -3.52 -18.46 14.98
C ILE A 289 -4.36 -17.20 14.83
N ARG A 290 -4.76 -16.62 15.97
CA ARG A 290 -5.37 -15.30 16.07
C ARG A 290 -4.52 -14.39 16.94
N VAL A 291 -4.14 -13.24 16.41
CA VAL A 291 -3.37 -12.21 17.13
C VAL A 291 -4.19 -10.92 17.17
N GLN A 292 -4.43 -10.40 18.37
CA GLN A 292 -5.09 -9.11 18.58
C GLN A 292 -4.07 -8.12 19.13
N LEU A 293 -3.91 -6.98 18.45
CA LEU A 293 -2.89 -5.99 18.73
C LEU A 293 -3.54 -4.64 18.96
N ALA A 294 -3.21 -4.01 20.08
CA ALA A 294 -3.54 -2.62 20.36
C ALA A 294 -2.36 -1.98 21.08
N GLU A 295 -2.43 -0.66 21.21
CA GLU A 295 -1.49 0.07 22.06
C GLU A 295 -1.47 -0.53 23.46
N GLY A 296 -0.29 -0.96 23.90
CA GLY A 296 -0.07 -1.51 25.23
C GLY A 296 -0.67 -2.89 25.49
N ARG A 297 -1.29 -3.56 24.51
CA ARG A 297 -1.95 -4.86 24.71
C ARG A 297 -1.78 -5.79 23.52
N ALA A 298 -1.52 -7.07 23.82
CA ALA A 298 -1.46 -8.11 22.81
C ALA A 298 -2.08 -9.43 23.29
N VAL A 299 -2.94 -10.03 22.47
CA VAL A 299 -3.60 -11.31 22.77
C VAL A 299 -3.23 -12.33 21.70
N LEU A 300 -2.84 -13.53 22.13
CA LEU A 300 -2.59 -14.68 21.27
C LEU A 300 -3.62 -15.76 21.57
N SER A 301 -4.37 -16.16 20.54
CA SER A 301 -5.18 -17.38 20.57
C SER A 301 -4.66 -18.39 19.56
N VAL A 302 -4.69 -19.67 19.93
CA VAL A 302 -4.29 -20.79 19.07
C VAL A 302 -5.40 -21.83 19.09
N ASN A 303 -5.82 -22.29 17.91
CA ASN A 303 -6.87 -23.30 17.73
C ASN A 303 -8.17 -22.97 18.50
N GLY A 304 -8.54 -21.68 18.54
CA GLY A 304 -9.74 -21.18 19.20
C GLY A 304 -9.61 -20.91 20.71
N GLN A 305 -8.48 -21.28 21.34
CA GLN A 305 -8.22 -21.03 22.76
C GLN A 305 -7.35 -19.78 22.96
N VAL A 306 -7.72 -18.88 23.86
CA VAL A 306 -6.83 -17.79 24.30
C VAL A 306 -5.69 -18.38 25.13
N CYS A 307 -4.46 -18.21 24.65
CA CYS A 307 -3.27 -18.71 25.32
C CYS A 307 -2.64 -17.65 26.21
N LEU A 308 -2.49 -16.43 25.70
CA LEU A 308 -1.84 -15.31 26.39
C LEU A 308 -2.60 -14.01 26.11
N ASP A 309 -2.75 -13.18 27.13
CA ASP A 309 -3.28 -11.80 27.06
C ASP A 309 -2.33 -10.93 27.89
N ARG A 310 -1.50 -10.14 27.21
CA ARG A 310 -0.43 -9.37 27.85
C ARG A 310 -0.71 -7.88 27.73
N SER A 311 -0.62 -7.19 28.86
CA SER A 311 -0.56 -5.73 28.93
C SER A 311 0.90 -5.30 29.13
N VAL A 312 1.46 -4.58 28.17
CA VAL A 312 2.85 -4.11 28.17
C VAL A 312 2.85 -2.64 27.83
N ALA A 313 3.07 -1.76 28.81
CA ALA A 313 2.89 -0.31 28.66
C ALA A 313 3.63 0.30 27.44
N ASP A 314 4.83 -0.18 27.15
CA ASP A 314 5.68 0.34 26.05
C ASP A 314 5.52 -0.44 24.73
N PHE A 315 4.44 -1.23 24.59
CA PHE A 315 4.17 -1.98 23.37
C PHE A 315 3.43 -1.12 22.34
N HIS A 316 4.15 -0.74 21.29
CA HIS A 316 3.65 0.02 20.15
C HIS A 316 3.79 -0.80 18.86
N PRO A 317 2.78 -1.62 18.51
CA PRO A 317 2.88 -2.46 17.32
C PRO A 317 3.07 -1.61 16.05
N GLU A 318 4.16 -1.84 15.33
CA GLU A 318 4.49 -1.12 14.10
C GLU A 318 3.63 -1.55 12.90
N ALA A 319 3.73 -0.78 11.81
CA ALA A 319 3.01 -0.99 10.55
C ALA A 319 3.62 -2.11 9.67
N ALA A 320 4.23 -3.14 10.26
CA ALA A 320 4.79 -4.26 9.51
C ALA A 320 4.72 -5.56 10.30
N PHE A 321 4.32 -6.66 9.66
CA PHE A 321 4.43 -8.00 10.23
C PHE A 321 4.72 -9.05 9.17
N ASP A 322 5.50 -10.06 9.57
CA ASP A 322 5.90 -11.21 8.78
C ASP A 322 5.18 -12.46 9.28
N PHE A 323 4.79 -13.35 8.36
CA PHE A 323 4.32 -14.71 8.67
C PHE A 323 5.40 -15.72 8.30
N GLY A 324 5.53 -16.80 9.08
CA GLY A 324 6.36 -17.94 8.68
C GLY A 324 7.15 -18.54 9.84
N CYS A 325 8.44 -18.79 9.62
CA CYS A 325 9.35 -19.44 10.57
C CYS A 325 10.57 -18.56 10.86
N HIS A 326 10.77 -18.25 12.15
CA HIS A 326 11.89 -17.43 12.62
C HIS A 326 13.19 -18.23 12.84
N ASP A 327 13.05 -19.53 13.08
CA ASP A 327 14.18 -20.44 13.20
C ASP A 327 14.76 -20.78 11.83
N ARG A 328 15.96 -21.37 11.83
CA ARG A 328 16.58 -21.88 10.60
C ARG A 328 15.84 -23.14 10.14
N LEU A 329 14.89 -22.96 9.24
CA LEU A 329 14.15 -24.05 8.61
C LEU A 329 15.12 -24.92 7.80
N PRO A 330 15.19 -26.24 8.02
CA PRO A 330 16.00 -27.16 7.21
C PRO A 330 15.57 -27.15 5.73
N PRO A 331 16.50 -27.36 4.77
CA PRO A 331 16.19 -27.29 3.33
C PRO A 331 15.08 -28.22 2.82
N GLN A 332 14.89 -29.36 3.49
CA GLN A 332 13.85 -30.35 3.15
C GLN A 332 12.48 -30.01 3.72
N MET A 333 12.41 -29.07 4.66
CA MET A 333 11.16 -28.69 5.31
C MET A 333 10.53 -27.49 4.59
N THR A 334 9.21 -27.40 4.70
CA THR A 334 8.41 -26.30 4.18
C THR A 334 7.55 -25.70 5.28
N VAL A 335 7.16 -24.44 5.09
CA VAL A 335 6.17 -23.76 5.93
C VAL A 335 5.03 -23.31 5.04
N ARG A 336 3.82 -23.73 5.35
CA ARG A 336 2.60 -23.27 4.66
C ARG A 336 1.93 -22.19 5.51
N VAL A 337 1.58 -21.07 4.89
CA VAL A 337 0.74 -20.02 5.48
C VAL A 337 -0.53 -19.92 4.66
N SER A 338 -1.68 -19.90 5.32
CA SER A 338 -2.97 -19.85 4.63
C SER A 338 -4.04 -19.05 5.37
N ASN A 339 -5.13 -18.75 4.67
CA ASN A 339 -6.33 -18.10 5.21
C ASN A 339 -6.05 -16.80 5.98
N VAL A 340 -5.09 -16.01 5.49
CA VAL A 340 -4.71 -14.73 6.12
C VAL A 340 -5.86 -13.74 5.99
N ARG A 341 -6.36 -13.26 7.13
CA ARG A 341 -7.37 -12.20 7.18
C ARG A 341 -7.12 -11.25 8.34
N MET A 342 -7.57 -10.02 8.18
CA MET A 342 -7.39 -8.96 9.18
C MET A 342 -8.61 -8.06 9.29
N ARG A 343 -8.88 -7.53 10.49
CA ARG A 343 -9.94 -6.54 10.72
C ARG A 343 -9.51 -5.55 11.80
N LYS A 344 -10.23 -4.44 11.90
CA LYS A 344 -10.10 -3.54 13.05
C LYS A 344 -10.52 -4.29 14.31
N TRP A 345 -9.72 -4.17 15.36
CA TRP A 345 -10.05 -4.72 16.68
C TRP A 345 -10.40 -3.58 17.62
N GLU A 346 -11.45 -3.78 18.41
CA GLU A 346 -11.78 -2.88 19.50
C GLU A 346 -11.45 -3.61 20.79
N PRO A 347 -10.31 -3.29 21.44
CA PRO A 347 -9.97 -3.94 22.69
C PRO A 347 -11.13 -3.70 23.68
N PRO A 348 -11.48 -4.71 24.49
CA PRO A 348 -12.45 -4.52 25.57
C PRO A 348 -12.05 -3.28 26.36
N LYS A 349 -12.99 -2.35 26.56
CA LYS A 349 -12.76 -1.22 27.46
C LYS A 349 -12.35 -1.84 28.78
N GLU A 350 -11.13 -1.57 29.22
CA GLU A 350 -10.67 -1.99 30.53
C GLU A 350 -11.70 -1.43 31.51
N GLU A 351 -12.48 -2.32 32.13
CA GLU A 351 -13.40 -1.92 33.18
C GLU A 351 -12.50 -1.22 34.20
N ALA A 352 -12.63 0.10 34.29
CA ALA A 352 -11.72 0.93 35.06
C ALA A 352 -11.55 0.25 36.41
N ALA A 353 -10.36 -0.35 36.63
CA ALA A 353 -10.12 -1.16 37.81
C ALA A 353 -10.59 -0.31 38.98
N PRO A 354 -11.54 -0.80 39.81
CA PRO A 354 -12.25 0.03 40.77
C PRO A 354 -11.19 0.80 41.51
N SER A 355 -11.16 2.12 41.29
CA SER A 355 -10.13 3.01 41.81
C SER A 355 -10.05 2.68 43.27
N THR A 356 -9.00 1.95 43.65
CA THR A 356 -8.78 1.62 45.05
C THR A 356 -8.52 2.97 45.66
N ALA A 357 -9.58 3.51 46.28
CA ALA A 357 -9.60 4.85 46.81
C ALA A 357 -8.32 4.96 47.64
N ARG A 358 -7.34 5.69 47.11
CA ARG A 358 -6.10 5.94 47.84
C ARG A 358 -6.55 6.59 49.13
N THR A 359 -6.52 5.84 50.23
CA THR A 359 -6.74 6.38 51.55
C THR A 359 -5.81 7.59 51.64
N PRO A 360 -6.33 8.81 51.85
CA PRO A 360 -5.48 9.98 51.90
C PRO A 360 -4.55 9.78 53.10
N SER A 361 -3.30 9.42 52.81
CA SER A 361 -2.22 9.39 53.79
C SER A 361 -1.97 10.84 54.22
N GLY A 362 -2.71 11.26 55.23
CA GLY A 362 -2.49 12.53 55.92
C GLY A 362 -1.14 12.50 56.63
N ALA A 363 -0.15 13.13 56.01
CA ALA A 363 1.04 13.65 56.69
C ALA A 363 1.63 14.77 55.82
N ARG A 364 0.96 15.93 55.84
CA ARG A 364 1.44 17.17 55.23
C ARG A 364 2.53 17.74 56.15
N ARG A 365 3.81 17.61 55.79
CA ARG A 365 4.88 18.44 56.36
C ARG A 365 4.85 19.80 55.66
N GLU A 366 4.51 20.83 56.43
CA GLU A 366 4.67 22.23 56.04
C GLU A 366 6.15 22.60 55.95
N GLY A 367 6.49 23.45 54.98
CA GLY A 367 7.69 24.28 55.02
C GLY A 367 8.69 24.09 53.88
N GLN A 368 8.44 24.72 52.73
CA GLN A 368 9.52 25.33 51.94
C GLN A 368 8.96 26.42 50.99
N PRO A 369 9.48 27.66 51.03
CA PRO A 369 9.02 28.75 50.17
C PRO A 369 9.56 28.61 48.74
N LYS A 370 8.67 28.78 47.76
CA LYS A 370 8.97 28.82 46.32
C LYS A 370 9.67 30.14 45.96
N GLY A 371 10.83 30.05 45.31
CA GLY A 371 11.47 31.17 44.64
C GLY A 371 10.75 31.56 43.33
N PRO A 372 10.98 32.78 42.81
CA PRO A 372 10.22 33.32 41.68
C PRO A 372 10.54 32.60 40.38
N SER A 373 9.50 32.11 39.72
CA SER A 373 9.56 31.48 38.40
C SER A 373 9.73 32.56 37.34
N LYS A 374 10.81 32.47 36.53
CA LYS A 374 11.03 33.34 35.38
C LYS A 374 10.05 32.97 34.27
N ALA A 375 9.31 33.97 33.79
CA ALA A 375 8.46 33.86 32.61
C ALA A 375 9.34 33.56 31.37
N VAL A 376 9.08 32.42 30.73
CA VAL A 376 9.65 32.08 29.42
C VAL A 376 8.64 32.50 28.36
N THR A 377 8.99 33.54 27.61
CA THR A 377 8.24 34.02 26.45
C THR A 377 8.48 33.07 25.28
N PHE A 378 7.43 32.37 24.83
CA PHE A 378 7.47 31.59 23.60
C PHE A 378 7.27 32.52 22.39
N THR A 379 8.33 32.73 21.62
CA THR A 379 8.26 33.33 20.27
C THR A 379 7.81 32.27 19.27
N SER A 380 6.65 32.47 18.65
CA SER A 380 6.14 31.59 17.59
C SER A 380 6.99 31.73 16.33
N HIS A 381 7.73 30.68 15.97
CA HIS A 381 8.38 30.58 14.67
C HIS A 381 7.35 30.38 13.56
N ARG A 382 7.58 31.06 12.44
CA ARG A 382 6.83 30.97 11.17
C ARG A 382 6.69 29.49 10.76
N LYS A 383 5.45 29.06 10.53
CA LYS A 383 5.14 27.80 9.86
C LYS A 383 5.71 27.83 8.44
N GLN A 384 6.60 26.88 8.13
CA GLN A 384 6.83 26.47 6.75
C GLN A 384 5.54 25.83 6.21
N PRO A 385 5.14 26.09 4.95
CA PRO A 385 4.08 25.32 4.32
C PRO A 385 4.53 23.86 4.12
N PRO A 386 3.62 22.87 4.24
CA PRO A 386 3.97 21.47 4.04
C PRO A 386 4.32 21.21 2.57
N MET A 387 5.33 20.36 2.36
CA MET A 387 5.69 19.82 1.04
C MET A 387 4.45 19.20 0.39
N GLY A 388 4.19 19.59 -0.86
CA GLY A 388 3.16 18.98 -1.69
C GLY A 388 3.41 17.49 -1.83
N TYR A 389 2.36 16.70 -1.65
CA TYR A 389 2.35 15.30 -2.03
C TYR A 389 2.53 15.23 -3.55
N SER A 390 3.72 14.90 -4.02
CA SER A 390 3.92 14.36 -5.36
C SER A 390 3.30 12.97 -5.36
N GLY A 391 2.07 12.87 -5.88
CA GLY A 391 1.49 11.59 -6.24
C GLY A 391 2.31 11.01 -7.38
N GLU A 392 3.35 10.23 -7.06
CA GLU A 392 3.97 9.32 -8.02
C GLU A 392 2.91 8.26 -8.37
N TYR A 393 2.11 8.57 -9.39
CA TYR A 393 1.42 7.54 -10.15
C TYR A 393 2.51 6.76 -10.89
N ALA A 394 2.91 5.63 -10.31
CA ALA A 394 3.63 4.62 -11.07
C ALA A 394 2.66 4.14 -12.17
N VAL A 395 2.81 4.70 -13.37
CA VAL A 395 2.19 4.21 -14.59
C VAL A 395 2.77 2.82 -14.85
N CYS A 396 1.95 1.80 -14.65
CA CYS A 396 2.14 0.41 -15.09
C CYS A 396 0.78 -0.23 -15.33
#